data_AF-A0A2V6MPQ3-F1
#
_entry.id   AF-A0A2V6MPQ3-F1
#
_cell.length_a   1.000
_cell.length_b   1.000
_cell.length_c   1.000
_cell.angle_alpha   90.00
_cell.angle_beta   90.00
_cell.angle_gamma   90.00
#
_symmetry.space_group_name_H-M   'P 1'
#
loop_
_entity.id
_entity.type
_entity.pdbx_description
1 polymer ?
#
loop_
_entity_poly.entity_id
_entity_poly.type
_entity_poly.pdbx_seq_one_letter_code
_entity_poly.pdbx_strand_id
1 'polypeptide(L)'
;RFTVAAVARAGIGSIDSTRVYSHARVAQALLQQPSGASMIIYKLRNPNRAPALASRFETLFQHNASSWQEREESTLQLFLTLRMSVAITVSLIILLAGFGIFNVLTMSVLAKIKEIAILRSMGYRRIDISSIFLWQGALIAAAGSLLGCSLGALMTWGVSHIPIRLRGLLYTSLQRCSRFWRCSSRVMSPRDAPLSCRRWSRFAVQDELGSLP
;
A
#
# COMPACT_ATOMS: atom_id res chain seq x y z
N ARG A 1 -17.37 2.37 -45.70
CA ARG A 1 -18.42 2.40 -44.64
C ARG A 1 -17.96 1.48 -43.51
N PHE A 2 -17.98 1.94 -42.26
CA PHE A 2 -17.56 1.15 -41.11
C PHE A 2 -18.77 0.83 -40.23
N THR A 3 -18.85 -0.39 -39.74
CA THR A 3 -19.86 -0.85 -38.78
C THR A 3 -19.24 -0.89 -37.40
N VAL A 4 -19.91 -0.28 -36.42
CA VAL A 4 -19.47 -0.31 -35.01
C VAL A 4 -19.80 -1.69 -34.43
N ALA A 5 -18.78 -2.42 -33.99
CA ALA A 5 -18.96 -3.74 -33.39
C ALA A 5 -19.33 -3.68 -31.91
N ALA A 6 -18.68 -2.80 -31.13
CA ALA A 6 -18.89 -2.64 -29.70
C ALA A 6 -18.40 -1.28 -29.19
N VAL A 7 -18.89 -0.85 -28.03
CA VAL A 7 -18.40 0.33 -27.29
C VAL A 7 -17.77 -0.13 -25.98
N ALA A 8 -16.47 0.06 -25.84
CA ALA A 8 -15.73 -0.19 -24.61
C ALA A 8 -15.57 1.11 -23.81
N ARG A 9 -15.63 1.02 -22.48
CA ARG A 9 -15.39 2.15 -21.56
C ARG A 9 -14.32 1.76 -20.55
N ALA A 10 -13.19 2.47 -20.57
CA ALA A 10 -12.13 2.35 -19.58
C ALA A 10 -12.49 3.06 -18.27
N GLY A 11 -13.48 3.97 -18.29
CA GLY A 11 -13.93 4.70 -17.09
C GLY A 11 -13.10 5.94 -16.77
N ILE A 12 -12.20 6.32 -17.68
CA ILE A 12 -11.39 7.54 -17.64
C ILE A 12 -11.79 8.38 -18.85
N GLY A 13 -12.42 9.53 -18.62
CA GLY A 13 -13.06 10.32 -19.67
C GLY A 13 -12.13 10.73 -20.82
N SER A 14 -10.87 11.03 -20.53
CA SER A 14 -9.86 11.40 -21.54
C SER A 14 -9.48 10.26 -22.48
N ILE A 15 -9.56 9.01 -22.01
CA ILE A 15 -9.26 7.81 -22.80
C ILE A 15 -10.47 7.46 -23.67
N ASP A 16 -11.66 7.48 -23.08
CA ASP A 16 -12.91 7.09 -23.73
C ASP A 16 -13.32 8.07 -24.85
N SER A 17 -12.95 9.35 -24.75
CA SER A 17 -13.25 10.36 -25.78
C SER A 17 -12.33 10.34 -27.00
N THR A 18 -11.15 9.72 -26.89
CA THR A 18 -10.04 9.98 -27.82
C THR A 18 -9.54 8.71 -28.53
N ARG A 19 -9.95 7.51 -28.10
CA ARG A 19 -9.44 6.25 -28.64
C ARG A 19 -10.50 5.45 -29.39
N VAL A 20 -10.14 4.97 -30.58
CA VAL A 20 -10.93 4.02 -31.37
C VAL A 20 -10.04 2.80 -31.65
N TYR A 21 -10.60 1.59 -31.51
CA TYR A 21 -9.90 0.34 -31.73
C TYR A 21 -10.40 -0.32 -33.02
N SER A 22 -9.47 -0.74 -33.88
CA SER A 22 -9.77 -1.47 -35.11
C SER A 22 -8.64 -2.43 -35.45
N HIS A 23 -8.88 -3.36 -36.38
CA HIS A 23 -7.80 -4.20 -36.89
C HIS A 23 -6.71 -3.37 -37.58
N ALA A 24 -5.45 -3.78 -37.40
CA ALA A 24 -4.27 -3.05 -37.89
C ALA A 24 -4.34 -2.75 -39.41
N ARG A 25 -4.76 -3.73 -40.22
CA ARG A 25 -4.92 -3.56 -41.69
C ARG A 25 -5.93 -2.47 -42.06
N VAL A 26 -7.03 -2.37 -41.31
CA VAL A 26 -8.06 -1.36 -41.55
C VAL A 26 -7.54 0.03 -41.16
N ALA A 27 -6.86 0.12 -40.00
CA ALA A 27 -6.23 1.36 -39.56
C ALA A 27 -5.15 1.84 -40.54
N GLN A 28 -4.32 0.94 -41.07
CA GLN A 28 -3.29 1.25 -42.07
C GLN A 28 -3.87 1.81 -43.36
N ALA A 29 -4.95 1.19 -43.88
CA ALA A 29 -5.65 1.71 -45.05
C ALA A 29 -6.29 3.09 -44.79
N LEU A 30 -6.83 3.30 -43.58
CA LEU A 30 -7.45 4.56 -43.18
C LEU A 30 -6.42 5.69 -43.01
N LEU A 31 -5.26 5.39 -42.42
CA LEU A 31 -4.16 6.33 -42.17
C LEU A 31 -3.25 6.56 -43.39
N GLN A 32 -3.57 5.95 -44.54
CA GLN A 32 -2.75 6.00 -45.76
C GLN A 32 -1.29 5.57 -45.53
N GLN A 33 -1.06 4.66 -44.60
CA GLN A 33 0.26 4.08 -44.29
C GLN A 33 0.26 2.58 -44.64
N PRO A 34 0.55 2.20 -45.90
CA PRO A 34 0.42 0.83 -46.38
C PRO A 34 1.48 -0.13 -45.81
N SER A 35 2.61 0.38 -45.32
CA SER A 35 3.66 -0.40 -44.68
C SER A 35 4.28 0.39 -43.52
N GLY A 36 4.14 -0.12 -42.30
CA GLY A 36 4.67 0.50 -41.08
C GLY A 36 3.68 0.44 -39.93
N ALA A 37 4.20 0.43 -38.70
CA ALA A 37 3.43 0.62 -37.47
C ALA A 37 3.96 1.88 -36.79
N SER A 38 3.09 2.83 -36.46
CA SER A 38 3.50 4.07 -35.80
C SER A 38 4.01 3.83 -34.37
N MET A 39 3.48 2.80 -33.70
CA MET A 39 3.90 2.40 -32.35
C MET A 39 3.71 0.89 -32.17
N ILE A 40 4.73 0.24 -31.62
CA ILE A 40 4.68 -1.17 -31.22
C ILE A 40 4.68 -1.21 -29.69
N ILE A 41 3.65 -1.81 -29.11
CA ILE A 41 3.51 -1.96 -27.66
C ILE A 41 3.93 -3.38 -27.29
N TYR A 42 5.01 -3.51 -26.52
CA TYR A 42 5.48 -4.79 -26.02
C TYR A 42 5.07 -4.96 -24.55
N LYS A 43 4.18 -5.92 -24.26
CA LYS A 43 3.73 -6.22 -22.89
C LYS A 43 4.75 -7.13 -22.20
N LEU A 44 5.38 -6.64 -21.13
CA LEU A 44 6.28 -7.44 -20.30
C LEU A 44 5.48 -8.16 -19.20
N ARG A 45 5.88 -9.40 -18.87
CA ARG A 45 5.37 -10.12 -17.69
C ARG A 45 5.85 -9.49 -16.37
N ASN A 46 7.06 -8.91 -16.38
CA ASN A 46 7.66 -8.22 -15.23
C ASN A 46 7.79 -6.72 -15.55
N PRO A 47 6.92 -5.85 -15.00
CA PRO A 47 6.90 -4.41 -15.30
C PRO A 47 8.19 -3.69 -14.89
N ASN A 48 8.88 -4.18 -13.86
CA ASN A 48 10.11 -3.57 -13.33
C ASN A 48 11.32 -3.70 -14.27
N ARG A 49 11.26 -4.64 -15.23
CA ARG A 49 12.33 -4.82 -16.24
C ARG A 49 12.17 -3.92 -17.47
N ALA A 50 11.07 -3.16 -17.55
CA ALA A 50 10.78 -2.29 -18.68
C ALA A 50 11.89 -1.27 -18.99
N PRO A 51 12.49 -0.52 -18.04
CA PRO A 51 13.55 0.44 -18.36
C PRO A 51 14.84 -0.22 -18.86
N ALA A 52 15.21 -1.37 -18.29
CA ALA A 52 16.39 -2.11 -18.72
C ALA A 52 16.22 -2.78 -20.10
N LEU A 53 14.98 -3.10 -20.49
CA LEU A 53 14.68 -3.64 -21.82
C LEU A 53 14.54 -2.52 -22.86
N ALA A 54 13.98 -1.38 -22.46
CA ALA A 54 13.90 -0.17 -23.27
C ALA A 54 15.28 0.24 -23.80
N SER A 55 16.28 0.40 -22.92
CA SER A 55 17.66 0.75 -23.33
C SER A 55 18.32 -0.30 -24.23
N ARG A 56 18.00 -1.59 -24.05
CA ARG A 56 18.45 -2.66 -24.95
C ARG A 56 17.79 -2.58 -26.32
N PHE A 57 16.52 -2.20 -26.39
CA PHE A 57 15.83 -2.02 -27.67
C PHE A 57 16.28 -0.77 -28.40
N GLU A 58 16.62 0.31 -27.70
CA GLU A 58 17.21 1.50 -28.34
C GLU A 58 18.54 1.17 -29.03
N THR A 59 19.40 0.40 -28.36
CA THR A 59 20.69 -0.01 -28.93
C THR A 59 20.56 -0.99 -30.10
N LEU A 60 19.64 -1.96 -30.02
CA LEU A 60 19.43 -2.97 -31.07
C LEU A 60 18.69 -2.44 -32.30
N PHE A 61 17.66 -1.61 -32.12
CA PHE A 61 16.78 -1.16 -33.20
C PHE A 61 17.06 0.27 -33.67
N GLN A 62 17.99 0.99 -33.02
CA GLN A 62 18.33 2.39 -33.34
C GLN A 62 17.08 3.28 -33.41
N HIS A 63 16.08 2.98 -32.58
CA HIS A 63 14.78 3.63 -32.56
C HIS A 63 14.37 3.92 -31.11
N ASN A 64 13.67 5.03 -30.89
CA ASN A 64 13.29 5.47 -29.54
C ASN A 64 12.35 4.44 -28.90
N ALA A 65 12.78 3.86 -27.77
CA ALA A 65 12.02 2.86 -27.04
C ALA A 65 11.84 3.33 -25.61
N SER A 66 10.75 4.04 -25.35
CA SER A 66 10.39 4.54 -24.01
C SER A 66 9.68 3.48 -23.17
N SER A 67 10.10 3.34 -21.92
CA SER A 67 9.42 2.50 -20.94
C SER A 67 8.08 3.10 -20.51
N TRP A 68 7.19 2.29 -19.92
CA TRP A 68 5.91 2.80 -19.41
C TRP A 68 6.11 3.80 -18.26
N GLN A 69 7.18 3.63 -17.47
CA GLN A 69 7.53 4.54 -16.37
C GLN A 69 7.89 5.93 -16.87
N GLU A 70 8.56 6.00 -18.01
CA GLU A 70 9.06 7.24 -18.61
C GLU A 70 7.94 7.98 -19.35
N ARG A 71 7.02 7.24 -19.99
CA ARG A 71 5.79 7.83 -20.55
C ARG A 71 4.87 8.45 -19.51
N GLU A 72 4.76 7.82 -18.34
CA GLU A 72 3.86 8.23 -17.26
C GLU A 72 4.64 8.82 -16.07
N GLU A 73 5.80 9.43 -16.35
CA GLU A 73 6.71 9.92 -15.31
C GLU A 73 6.03 10.93 -14.39
N SER A 74 5.25 11.87 -14.96
CA SER A 74 4.51 12.88 -14.20
C SER A 74 3.52 12.24 -13.22
N THR A 75 2.78 11.21 -13.66
CA THR A 75 1.85 10.44 -12.83
C THR A 75 2.59 9.71 -11.70
N LEU A 76 3.72 9.06 -12.00
CA LEU A 76 4.52 8.34 -11.00
C LEU A 76 5.15 9.28 -9.96
N GLN A 77 5.68 10.42 -10.39
CA GLN A 77 6.27 11.42 -9.50
C GLN A 77 5.23 11.99 -8.51
N LEU A 78 3.98 12.19 -8.95
CA LEU A 78 2.88 12.61 -8.08
C LEU A 78 2.62 11.59 -6.96
N PHE A 79 2.57 10.30 -7.28
CA PHE A 79 2.38 9.24 -6.29
C PHE A 79 3.55 9.16 -5.29
N LEU A 80 4.79 9.29 -5.77
CA LEU A 80 5.96 9.31 -4.90
C LEU A 80 5.95 10.51 -3.96
N THR A 81 5.62 11.68 -4.48
CA THR A 81 5.53 12.93 -3.70
C THR A 81 4.45 12.84 -2.64
N LEU A 82 3.27 12.32 -3.00
CA LEU A 82 2.17 12.09 -2.06
C LEU A 82 2.55 11.08 -0.97
N ARG A 83 3.23 9.99 -1.34
CA ARG A 83 3.68 8.99 -0.37
C ARG A 83 4.70 9.59 0.60
N MET A 84 5.62 10.41 0.10
CA MET A 84 6.61 11.11 0.91
C MET A 84 5.96 12.13 1.86
N SER A 85 4.99 12.92 1.37
CA SER A 85 4.30 13.89 2.22
C SER A 85 3.53 13.20 3.35
N VAL A 86 2.80 12.12 3.05
CA VAL A 86 2.11 11.31 4.07
C VAL A 86 3.11 10.72 5.07
N ALA A 87 4.26 10.21 4.62
CA ALA A 87 5.27 9.66 5.51
C ALA A 87 5.83 10.71 6.48
N ILE A 88 6.12 11.93 6.00
CA ILE A 88 6.60 13.04 6.82
C ILE A 88 5.55 13.45 7.85
N THR A 89 4.30 13.65 7.43
CA THR A 89 3.20 14.04 8.32
C THR A 89 2.94 13.00 9.41
N VAL A 90 2.92 11.71 9.05
CA VAL A 90 2.75 10.62 10.02
C VAL A 90 3.91 10.56 11.01
N SER A 91 5.15 10.73 10.54
CA SER A 91 6.33 10.77 11.42
C SER A 91 6.24 11.92 12.44
N LEU A 92 5.79 13.10 12.01
CA LEU A 92 5.62 14.25 12.90
C LEU A 92 4.53 13.99 13.95
N ILE A 93 3.40 13.40 13.55
CA ILE A 93 2.32 13.04 14.48
C ILE A 93 2.83 12.04 15.54
N ILE A 94 3.59 11.03 15.14
CA ILE A 94 4.17 10.05 16.07
C ILE A 94 5.11 10.74 17.07
N LEU A 95 5.93 11.69 16.60
CA LEU A 95 6.84 12.45 17.46
C LEU A 95 6.06 13.30 18.48
N LEU A 96 5.04 14.04 18.03
CA LEU A 96 4.18 14.85 18.91
C LEU A 96 3.42 13.99 19.93
N ALA A 97 2.91 12.83 19.50
CA ALA A 97 2.25 11.88 20.39
C ALA A 97 3.21 11.33 21.46
N GLY A 98 4.44 10.98 21.07
CA GLY A 98 5.49 10.56 21.99
C GLY A 98 5.83 11.63 23.03
N PHE A 99 5.95 12.89 22.60
CA PHE A 99 6.19 14.02 23.51
C PHE A 99 5.03 14.24 24.49
N GLY A 100 3.79 14.07 24.02
CA GLY A 100 2.61 14.10 24.88
C GLY A 100 2.65 13.04 25.99
N ILE A 101 2.98 11.79 25.62
CA ILE A 101 3.13 10.69 26.59
C ILE A 101 4.25 10.99 27.59
N PHE A 102 5.39 11.50 27.13
CA PHE A 102 6.51 11.88 27.99
C PHE A 102 6.10 12.92 29.04
N ASN A 103 5.34 13.95 28.65
CA ASN A 103 4.85 14.97 29.56
C ASN A 103 3.90 14.40 30.62
N VAL A 104 2.98 13.53 30.20
CA VAL A 104 2.04 12.86 31.13
C VAL A 104 2.78 11.95 32.11
N LEU A 105 3.74 11.16 31.64
CA LEU A 105 4.55 10.29 32.50
C LEU A 105 5.33 11.10 33.53
N THR A 106 5.95 12.21 33.10
CA THR A 106 6.70 13.11 33.99
C THR A 106 5.79 13.68 35.08
N MET A 107 4.59 14.15 34.71
CA MET A 107 3.61 14.65 35.68
C MET A 107 3.13 13.55 36.65
N SER A 108 2.92 12.33 36.15
CA SER A 108 2.53 11.19 37.00
C SER A 108 3.61 10.83 38.02
N VAL A 109 4.89 10.90 37.63
CA VAL A 109 6.01 10.66 38.56
C VAL A 109 6.05 11.74 39.64
N LEU A 110 5.96 13.02 39.24
CA LEU A 110 5.98 14.17 40.15
C LEU A 110 4.88 14.09 41.22
N ALA A 111 3.66 13.70 40.83
CA ALA A 111 2.54 13.52 41.75
C ALA A 111 2.79 12.42 42.80
N LYS A 112 3.60 11.42 42.47
CA LYS A 112 3.85 10.22 43.29
C LYS A 112 5.15 10.28 44.09
N ILE A 113 5.92 11.36 44.02
CA ILE A 113 7.21 11.51 44.72
C ILE A 113 7.09 11.27 46.23
N LYS A 114 6.02 11.76 46.89
CA LYS A 114 5.82 11.58 48.34
C LYS A 114 5.62 10.11 48.73
N GLU A 115 4.82 9.38 47.95
CA GLU A 115 4.57 7.95 48.17
C GLU A 115 5.87 7.14 47.97
N ILE A 116 6.65 7.47 46.95
CA ILE A 116 7.96 6.85 46.68
C ILE A 116 8.94 7.07 47.85
N ALA A 117 8.92 8.27 48.46
CA ALA A 117 9.77 8.56 49.61
C ALA A 117 9.46 7.67 50.82
N ILE A 118 8.18 7.39 51.08
CA ILE A 118 7.73 6.48 52.16
C ILE A 118 8.16 5.04 51.86
N LEU A 119 7.96 4.55 50.63
CA LEU A 119 8.43 3.22 50.22
C LEU A 119 9.95 3.07 50.37
N ARG A 120 10.70 4.12 50.07
CA ARG A 120 12.17 4.09 50.21
C ARG A 120 12.60 3.98 51.66
N SER A 121 11.88 4.60 52.59
CA SER A 121 12.12 4.46 54.03
C SER A 121 11.80 3.05 54.55
N MET A 122 10.93 2.30 53.88
CA MET A 122 10.65 0.88 54.18
C MET A 122 11.68 -0.09 53.57
N GLY A 123 12.72 0.40 52.89
CA GLY A 123 13.82 -0.41 52.37
C GLY A 123 13.69 -0.85 50.90
N TYR A 124 12.70 -0.34 50.15
CA TYR A 124 12.57 -0.64 48.72
C TYR A 124 13.76 -0.09 47.91
N ARG A 125 14.28 -0.90 46.97
CA ARG A 125 15.39 -0.50 46.10
C ARG A 125 14.87 0.33 44.93
N ARG A 126 15.75 1.18 44.36
CA ARG A 126 15.41 2.04 43.20
C ARG A 126 14.95 1.23 41.98
N ILE A 127 15.46 0.00 41.81
CA ILE A 127 15.10 -0.90 40.71
C ILE A 127 13.62 -1.32 40.81
N ASP A 128 13.12 -1.61 42.01
CA ASP A 128 11.75 -2.09 42.23
C ASP A 128 10.76 -0.97 41.90
N ILE A 129 11.10 0.26 42.29
CA ILE A 129 10.32 1.46 41.98
C ILE A 129 10.27 1.68 40.45
N SER A 130 11.41 1.57 39.74
CA SER A 130 11.43 1.71 38.27
C SER A 130 10.62 0.63 37.55
N SER A 131 10.58 -0.60 38.07
CA SER A 131 9.80 -1.70 37.50
C SER A 131 8.29 -1.43 37.55
N ILE A 132 7.81 -0.83 38.65
CA ILE A 132 6.41 -0.44 38.80
C ILE A 132 6.03 0.62 37.74
N PHE A 133 6.88 1.61 37.50
CA PHE A 133 6.64 2.63 36.47
C PHE A 133 6.66 2.05 35.05
N LEU A 134 7.58 1.12 34.77
CA LEU A 134 7.60 0.38 33.50
C LEU A 134 6.29 -0.37 33.27
N TRP A 135 5.77 -1.07 34.30
CA TRP A 135 4.50 -1.78 34.21
C TRP A 135 3.31 -0.85 34.03
N GLN A 136 3.26 0.28 34.74
CA GLN A 136 2.20 1.28 34.55
C GLN A 136 2.21 1.84 33.12
N GLY A 137 3.40 2.20 32.60
CA GLY A 137 3.55 2.66 31.23
C GLY A 137 3.17 1.60 30.19
N ALA A 138 3.58 0.35 30.41
CA ALA A 138 3.22 -0.78 29.54
C ALA A 138 1.72 -1.03 29.51
N LEU A 139 1.04 -0.92 30.66
CA LEU A 139 -0.41 -1.12 30.75
C LEU A 139 -1.18 -0.03 29.99
N ILE A 140 -0.74 1.23 30.11
CA ILE A 140 -1.32 2.36 29.37
C ILE A 140 -1.07 2.19 27.86
N ALA A 141 0.14 1.80 27.45
CA ALA A 141 0.47 1.55 26.05
C ALA A 141 -0.32 0.39 25.45
N ALA A 142 -0.51 -0.71 26.22
CA ALA A 142 -1.30 -1.85 25.81
C ALA A 142 -2.78 -1.48 25.64
N ALA A 143 -3.37 -0.77 26.60
CA ALA A 143 -4.74 -0.28 26.52
C ALA A 143 -4.94 0.67 25.31
N GLY A 144 -4.01 1.62 25.12
CA GLY A 144 -4.03 2.53 23.97
C GLY A 144 -3.92 1.79 22.63
N SER A 145 -3.06 0.77 22.55
CA SER A 145 -2.89 -0.05 21.33
C SER A 145 -4.14 -0.88 21.02
N LEU A 146 -4.75 -1.49 22.04
CA LEU A 146 -6.01 -2.24 21.89
C LEU A 146 -7.14 -1.34 21.38
N LEU A 147 -7.32 -0.16 21.99
CA LEU A 147 -8.34 0.81 21.60
C LEU A 147 -8.08 1.36 20.19
N GLY A 148 -6.83 1.73 19.88
CA GLY A 148 -6.44 2.25 18.57
C GLY A 148 -6.65 1.22 17.45
N CYS A 149 -6.23 -0.03 17.67
CA CYS A 149 -6.47 -1.12 16.70
C CYS A 149 -7.96 -1.38 16.50
N SER A 150 -8.75 -1.39 17.58
CA SER A 150 -10.19 -1.62 17.51
C SER A 150 -10.90 -0.50 16.75
N LEU A 151 -10.56 0.76 17.04
CA LEU A 151 -11.14 1.91 16.36
C LEU A 151 -10.73 1.97 14.88
N GLY A 152 -9.46 1.70 14.57
CA GLY A 152 -8.96 1.64 13.19
C GLY A 152 -9.64 0.53 12.37
N ALA A 153 -9.85 -0.64 12.96
CA ALA A 153 -10.59 -1.73 12.32
C ALA A 153 -12.05 -1.35 12.07
N LEU A 154 -12.71 -0.70 13.04
CA LEU A 154 -14.10 -0.26 12.93
C LEU A 154 -14.25 0.83 11.85
N MET A 155 -13.33 1.79 11.79
CA MET A 155 -13.28 2.82 10.73
C MET A 155 -13.08 2.19 9.35
N THR A 156 -12.15 1.23 9.23
CA THR A 156 -11.92 0.51 7.97
C THR A 156 -13.16 -0.26 7.52
N TRP A 157 -13.84 -0.91 8.47
CA TRP A 157 -15.10 -1.60 8.20
C TRP A 157 -16.23 -0.64 7.80
N GLY A 158 -16.33 0.51 8.45
CA GLY A 158 -17.30 1.56 8.10
C GLY A 158 -17.07 2.13 6.70
N VAL A 159 -15.82 2.43 6.34
CA VAL A 159 -15.47 2.87 4.98
C VAL A 159 -15.79 1.81 3.94
N SER A 160 -15.66 0.52 4.26
CA SER A 160 -16.00 -0.58 3.35
C SER A 160 -17.51 -0.65 3.04
N HIS A 161 -18.39 -0.13 3.90
CA HIS A 161 -19.83 -0.12 3.66
C HIS A 161 -20.30 1.09 2.86
N ILE A 162 -19.48 2.14 2.75
CA ILE A 162 -19.79 3.29 1.92
C ILE A 162 -19.28 2.98 0.51
N PRO A 163 -20.15 2.83 -0.51
CA PRO A 163 -19.70 2.64 -1.89
C PRO A 163 -19.22 3.98 -2.45
N ILE A 164 -18.04 4.43 -1.99
CA ILE A 164 -17.40 5.60 -2.57
C ILE A 164 -16.88 5.16 -3.94
N ARG A 165 -17.57 5.56 -5.02
CA ARG A 165 -17.12 5.35 -6.40
C ARG A 165 -15.88 6.20 -6.71
N LEU A 166 -14.76 5.99 -6.01
CA LEU A 166 -13.47 6.43 -6.51
C LEU A 166 -13.03 5.46 -7.61
N ARG A 167 -13.40 5.78 -8.85
CA ARG A 167 -12.80 5.20 -10.05
C ARG A 167 -11.30 5.53 -10.05
N GLY A 168 -10.47 4.66 -9.48
CA GLY A 168 -9.12 4.44 -10.00
C GLY A 168 -7.90 4.55 -9.07
N LEU A 169 -7.98 4.92 -7.78
CA LEU A 169 -6.73 5.31 -7.08
C LEU A 169 -6.24 4.45 -5.90
N LEU A 170 -7.07 3.66 -5.20
CA LEU A 170 -6.63 2.99 -3.97
C LEU A 170 -7.27 1.60 -3.77
N TYR A 171 -6.85 0.61 -4.56
CA TYR A 171 -6.92 -0.79 -4.11
C TYR A 171 -5.71 -1.07 -3.21
N THR A 172 -5.74 -0.54 -1.98
CA THR A 172 -4.74 -0.92 -0.99
C THR A 172 -5.19 -2.21 -0.32
N SER A 173 -4.43 -3.28 -0.54
CA SER A 173 -4.56 -4.58 0.11
C SER A 173 -4.30 -4.47 1.63
N LEU A 174 -5.27 -3.98 2.39
CA LEU A 174 -5.21 -3.91 3.86
C LEU A 174 -5.69 -5.18 4.57
N GLN A 175 -6.13 -6.19 3.82
CA GLN A 175 -6.61 -7.46 4.38
C GLN A 175 -5.52 -8.27 5.12
N ARG A 176 -4.22 -7.94 4.97
CA ARG A 176 -3.13 -8.71 5.58
C ARG A 176 -2.81 -8.30 7.02
N CYS A 177 -3.35 -7.18 7.52
CA CYS A 177 -3.11 -6.74 8.91
C CYS A 177 -3.99 -7.47 9.95
N SER A 178 -5.21 -7.90 9.58
CA SER A 178 -6.10 -8.65 10.49
C SER A 178 -5.56 -10.03 10.88
N ARG A 179 -4.74 -10.65 10.01
CA ARG A 179 -4.07 -11.94 10.30
C ARG A 179 -2.88 -11.81 11.25
N PHE A 180 -2.19 -10.66 11.26
CA PHE A 180 -1.08 -10.43 12.19
C PHE A 180 -1.58 -10.33 13.65
N TRP A 181 -2.71 -9.65 13.86
CA TRP A 181 -3.30 -9.51 15.19
C TRP A 181 -3.82 -10.85 15.75
N ARG A 182 -4.35 -11.74 14.90
CA ARG A 182 -4.78 -13.09 15.30
C ARG A 182 -3.60 -14.03 15.61
N CYS A 183 -2.37 -13.67 15.22
CA CYS A 183 -1.17 -14.47 15.51
C CYS A 183 -0.52 -14.10 16.86
N SER A 184 -0.72 -12.87 17.35
CA SER A 184 -0.15 -12.43 18.64
C SER A 184 -0.81 -13.07 19.87
N SER A 185 -2.02 -13.63 19.73
CA SER A 185 -2.73 -14.30 20.84
C SER A 185 -2.52 -15.82 20.88
N ARG A 186 -1.65 -16.37 20.03
CA ARG A 186 -1.38 -17.81 20.00
C ARG A 186 0.13 -18.05 19.94
N VAL A 187 0.67 -18.50 21.07
CA VAL A 187 2.03 -19.01 21.26
C VAL A 187 2.50 -19.79 20.02
N MET A 188 3.62 -19.34 19.45
CA MET A 188 4.24 -19.85 18.23
C MET A 188 4.92 -21.21 18.50
N SER A 189 4.42 -22.29 17.92
CA SER A 189 5.15 -23.55 17.76
C SER A 189 5.78 -23.60 16.35
N PRO A 190 7.09 -23.91 16.21
CA PRO A 190 7.82 -23.79 14.94
C PRO A 190 7.58 -24.93 13.91
N ARG A 191 6.56 -25.80 14.09
CA ARG A 191 6.32 -26.95 13.20
C ARG A 191 5.12 -26.81 12.25
N ASP A 192 4.31 -25.76 12.36
CA ASP A 192 3.05 -25.64 11.61
C ASP A 192 3.11 -24.53 10.55
N ALA A 193 4.04 -24.65 9.59
CA ALA A 193 3.99 -23.87 8.36
C ALA A 193 3.07 -24.56 7.33
N PRO A 194 1.85 -24.05 7.06
CA PRO A 194 0.92 -24.74 6.18
C PRO A 194 1.36 -24.66 4.72
N LEU A 195 1.32 -25.82 4.06
CA LEU A 195 1.56 -26.05 2.62
C LEU A 195 0.73 -25.17 1.66
N SER A 196 -0.22 -24.37 2.16
CA SER A 196 -1.01 -23.42 1.36
C SER A 196 -0.16 -22.32 0.71
N CYS A 197 1.03 -22.02 1.25
CA CYS A 197 1.96 -21.09 0.62
C CYS A 197 2.42 -21.57 -0.78
N ARG A 198 2.39 -22.89 -1.04
CA ARG A 198 2.64 -23.45 -2.39
C ARG A 198 1.42 -23.45 -3.31
N ARG A 199 0.20 -23.25 -2.79
CA ARG A 199 -1.05 -23.26 -3.59
C ARG A 199 -1.46 -21.86 -4.05
N TRP A 200 -1.02 -20.81 -3.35
CA TRP A 200 -1.25 -19.41 -3.72
C TRP A 200 -0.46 -18.93 -4.95
N SER A 201 0.63 -19.60 -5.33
CA SER A 201 1.30 -19.35 -6.61
C SER A 201 0.49 -19.85 -7.82
N ARG A 202 -0.49 -20.75 -7.59
CA ARG A 202 -1.30 -21.35 -8.66
C ARG A 202 -2.65 -20.64 -8.86
N PHE A 203 -3.19 -20.00 -7.84
CA PHE A 203 -4.47 -19.28 -7.92
C PHE A 203 -4.37 -17.86 -8.50
N ALA A 204 -3.21 -17.20 -8.41
CA ALA A 204 -2.97 -15.90 -9.06
C ALA A 204 -2.90 -15.98 -10.61
N VAL A 205 -3.03 -17.18 -11.19
CA VAL A 205 -3.02 -17.42 -12.64
C VAL A 205 -4.42 -17.63 -13.21
N GLN A 206 -5.44 -17.91 -12.39
CA GLN A 206 -6.76 -18.31 -12.89
C GLN A 206 -7.72 -17.12 -13.13
N ASP A 207 -7.53 -15.96 -12.48
CA ASP A 207 -8.41 -14.79 -12.64
C ASP A 207 -8.10 -13.93 -13.89
N GLU A 208 -6.99 -14.18 -14.59
CA GLU A 208 -6.60 -13.49 -15.85
C GLU A 208 -7.04 -14.31 -17.10
N LEU A 209 -8.03 -15.19 -16.98
CA LEU A 209 -8.54 -16.03 -18.08
C LEU A 209 -10.02 -15.78 -18.42
N GLY A 210 -10.63 -14.72 -17.89
CA GLY A 210 -12.07 -14.48 -17.97
C GLY A 210 -12.57 -13.46 -19.00
N SER A 211 -11.75 -12.95 -19.93
CA SER A 211 -12.25 -11.98 -20.92
C SER A 211 -11.44 -11.90 -22.21
N LEU A 212 -11.58 -12.91 -23.06
CA LEU A 212 -11.35 -12.84 -24.51
C LEU A 212 -12.39 -13.76 -25.18
N PRO A 213 -13.07 -13.34 -26.26
CA PRO A 213 -13.02 -14.09 -27.50
C PRO A 213 -11.70 -13.82 -28.23
#